data_AF-A0A240E6Q4-F1
#
_entry.id   AF-A0A240E6Q4-F1
#
_cell.length_a   1.000
_cell.length_b   1.000
_cell.length_c   1.000
_cell.angle_alpha   90.00
_cell.angle_beta   90.00
_cell.angle_gamma   90.00
#
_symmetry.space_group_name_H-M   'P 1'
#
loop_
_entity.id
_entity.type
_entity.pdbx_description
1 polymer ?
#
loop_
_entity_poly.entity_id
_entity_poly.type
_entity_poly.pdbx_seq_one_letter_code
_entity_poly.pdbx_strand_id
1 'polypeptide(L)' 'METAFKLSKDSGMQLNHALDSPISFASIFYDSDAYKIVKQERKYEAEKQQTLYKIANEIIKALNNINSSS' A
#
# COMPACT_ATOMS: atom_id res chain seq x y z
N MET A 1 -18.11 4.97 7.91
CA MET A 1 -17.56 3.63 8.24
C MET A 1 -16.21 3.40 7.55
N GLU A 2 -16.09 3.65 6.24
CA GLU A 2 -14.82 3.51 5.50
C GLU A 2 -13.66 4.31 6.11
N THR A 3 -13.88 5.57 6.50
CA THR A 3 -12.86 6.41 7.12
C THR A 3 -12.31 5.84 8.43
N ALA A 4 -13.18 5.32 9.30
CA ALA A 4 -12.79 4.72 10.57
C ALA A 4 -12.02 3.41 10.36
N PHE A 5 -12.43 2.59 9.38
CA PHE A 5 -11.71 1.37 9.01
C PHE A 5 -10.31 1.68 8.48
N LYS A 6 -10.21 2.67 7.58
CA LYS A 6 -8.93 3.11 7.03
C LYS A 6 -8.02 3.71 8.11
N LEU A 7 -8.58 4.53 8.99
CA LEU A 7 -7.86 5.10 10.12
C LEU A 7 -7.32 4.00 11.05
N SER A 8 -8.17 3.08 11.48
CA SER A 8 -7.79 1.93 12.32
C SER A 8 -6.62 1.15 11.71
N LYS A 9 -6.69 0.85 10.41
CA LYS A 9 -5.64 0.14 9.69
C LYS A 9 -4.34 0.94 9.62
N ASP A 10 -4.44 2.23 9.27
CA ASP A 10 -3.28 3.07 8.96
C ASP A 10 -2.57 3.59 10.21
N SER A 11 -3.32 3.80 11.31
CA SER A 11 -2.78 4.30 12.58
C SER A 11 -2.50 3.20 13.61
N GLY A 12 -2.91 1.96 13.35
CA GLY A 12 -2.86 0.85 14.31
C GLY A 12 -3.88 0.95 15.45
N MET A 13 -4.82 1.89 15.37
CA MET A 13 -5.90 2.04 16.37
C MET A 13 -6.91 0.90 16.22
N GLN A 14 -7.48 0.41 17.33
CA GLN A 14 -8.59 -0.56 17.24
C GLN A 14 -9.82 0.05 16.55
N LEU A 15 -10.55 -0.76 15.78
CA LEU A 15 -11.65 -0.27 14.95
C LEU A 15 -12.77 0.39 15.75
N ASN A 16 -13.11 -0.15 16.93
CA ASN A 16 -14.08 0.45 17.84
C ASN A 16 -13.63 1.86 18.27
N HIS A 17 -12.36 2.03 18.66
CA HIS A 17 -11.83 3.34 19.02
C HIS A 17 -11.82 4.31 17.84
N ALA A 18 -11.55 3.83 16.63
CA ALA A 18 -11.60 4.66 15.42
C ALA A 18 -13.02 5.08 15.04
N LEU A 19 -14.03 4.27 15.36
CA LEU A 19 -15.45 4.59 15.18
C LEU A 19 -15.94 5.62 16.21
N ASP A 20 -15.42 5.53 17.44
CA ASP A 20 -15.72 6.46 18.53
C ASP A 20 -14.90 7.76 18.45
N SER A 21 -13.90 7.82 17.57
CA SER A 21 -13.02 8.98 17.43
C SER A 21 -13.71 10.15 16.72
N PRO A 22 -13.44 11.41 17.13
CA PRO A 22 -13.89 12.58 16.40
C PRO A 22 -13.38 12.57 14.96
N ILE A 23 -14.20 13.01 14.01
CA ILE A 23 -13.84 13.09 12.58
C ILE A 23 -12.54 13.89 12.36
N SER A 24 -12.30 14.92 13.18
CA SER A 24 -11.07 15.73 13.14
C SER A 24 -9.80 14.94 13.42
N PHE A 25 -9.86 13.86 14.20
CA PHE A 25 -8.69 13.02 14.50
C PHE A 25 -8.14 12.37 13.23
N ALA A 26 -9.01 11.93 12.32
CA ALA A 26 -8.56 11.35 11.05
C ALA A 26 -7.74 12.36 10.25
N SER A 27 -8.21 13.61 10.16
CA SER A 27 -7.46 14.69 9.48
C SER A 27 -6.10 14.92 10.15
N ILE A 28 -6.08 15.07 11.48
CA ILE A 28 -4.85 15.29 12.25
C ILE A 28 -3.85 14.14 12.04
N PHE A 29 -4.33 12.90 12.04
CA PHE A 29 -3.48 11.75 11.79
C PHE A 29 -2.91 11.75 10.38
N TYR A 30 -3.73 11.98 9.35
CA TYR A 30 -3.27 11.99 7.96
C TYR A 30 -2.33 13.18 7.63
N ASP A 31 -2.37 14.25 8.42
CA ASP A 31 -1.43 15.37 8.32
C ASP A 31 -0.14 15.17 9.16
N SER A 32 -0.11 14.15 10.02
CA SER A 32 0.99 13.89 10.94
C SER A 32 2.21 13.23 10.29
N ASP A 33 3.37 13.38 10.93
CA ASP A 33 4.60 12.70 10.51
C ASP A 33 4.51 11.17 10.61
N ALA A 34 3.70 10.66 11.56
CA ALA A 34 3.45 9.22 11.67
C ALA A 34 2.82 8.66 10.39
N TYR A 35 1.84 9.37 9.80
CA TYR A 35 1.26 8.94 8.54
C TYR A 35 2.23 9.08 7.36
N LYS A 36 3.14 10.07 7.37
CA LYS A 36 4.17 10.19 6.32
C LYS A 36 5.04 8.95 6.25
N ILE A 37 5.43 8.39 7.39
CA ILE A 37 6.22 7.15 7.47
C ILE A 37 5.43 5.98 6.88
N VAL A 38 4.19 5.75 7.35
CA VAL A 38 3.32 4.67 6.84
C VAL A 38 3.06 4.81 5.34
N LYS A 39 2.89 6.04 4.85
CA LYS A 39 2.71 6.33 3.42
C LYS A 39 3.97 5.99 2.62
N GLN A 40 5.15 6.29 3.15
CA GLN A 40 6.42 5.97 2.51
C GLN A 40 6.68 4.47 2.44
N GLU A 41 6.43 3.72 3.52
CA GLU A 41 6.54 2.26 3.54
C GLU A 41 5.63 1.60 2.50
N ARG A 42 4.37 2.05 2.39
CA ARG A 42 3.45 1.55 1.36
C ARG A 42 3.92 1.85 -0.05
N LYS A 43 4.49 3.03 -0.29
CA LYS A 43 5.06 3.39 -1.58
C LYS A 43 6.21 2.44 -1.95
N TYR A 44 7.09 2.16 -0.99
CA TYR A 44 8.20 1.23 -1.18
C TYR A 44 7.73 -0.20 -1.50
N GLU A 45 6.75 -0.72 -0.76
CA GLU A 45 6.20 -2.05 -1.05
C GLU A 45 5.50 -2.11 -2.42
N ALA A 46 4.80 -1.04 -2.82
CA ALA A 46 4.20 -0.95 -4.15
C ALA A 46 5.27 -0.95 -5.27
N GLU A 47 6.36 -0.20 -5.10
CA GLU A 47 7.48 -0.17 -6.03
C GLU A 47 8.18 -1.53 -6.13
N LYS A 48 8.35 -2.22 -5.00
CA LYS A 48 8.89 -3.59 -4.96
C LYS A 48 8.01 -4.57 -5.72
N GLN A 49 6.70 -4.56 -5.48
CA GLN A 49 5.76 -5.41 -6.23
C GLN A 49 5.79 -5.10 -7.72
N GLN A 50 5.79 -3.82 -8.11
CA GLN A 50 5.90 -3.42 -9.50
C GLN A 50 7.21 -3.92 -10.15
N THR A 51 8.31 -3.89 -9.41
CA THR A 51 9.61 -4.40 -9.86
C THR A 51 9.55 -5.91 -10.10
N LEU A 52 8.95 -6.67 -9.18
CA LEU A 52 8.75 -8.11 -9.35
C LEU A 52 7.91 -8.43 -10.59
N TYR A 53 6.82 -7.70 -10.82
CA TYR A 53 6.00 -7.86 -12.03
C TYR A 53 6.78 -7.57 -13.32
N LYS A 54 7.62 -6.51 -13.32
CA LYS A 54 8.49 -6.22 -14.47
C LYS A 54 9.45 -7.37 -14.75
N ILE A 55 10.10 -7.91 -13.72
CA ILE A 55 11.02 -9.07 -13.86
C ILE A 55 10.27 -10.29 -14.41
N ALA A 56 9.10 -10.61 -13.86
CA ALA A 56 8.28 -11.73 -14.33
C ALA A 56 7.90 -11.58 -15.81
N ASN A 57 7.52 -10.37 -16.23
CA ASN A 57 7.20 -10.09 -17.63
C ASN A 57 8.41 -10.27 -18.55
N GLU A 58 9.61 -9.85 -18.14
CA GLU A 58 10.83 -10.07 -18.94
C GLU A 58 11.19 -11.55 -19.07
N ILE A 59 11.00 -12.35 -18.01
CA ILE A 59 11.19 -13.81 -18.06
C ILE A 59 10.23 -14.44 -19.08
N ILE A 60 8.94 -14.06 -19.04
CA ILE A 60 7.93 -14.57 -19.98
C ILE A 60 8.30 -14.22 -21.42
N LYS A 61 8.74 -12.97 -21.67
CA LYS A 61 9.20 -12.55 -23.01
C LYS A 61 10.38 -13.39 -23.50
N ALA A 62 11.38 -13.64 -22.64
CA ALA A 62 12.53 -14.44 -23.01
C ALA A 62 12.14 -15.87 -23.39
N LEU A 63 11.26 -16.51 -22.61
CA LEU A 63 10.73 -17.85 -22.90
C LEU A 63 9.95 -17.88 -24.21
N ASN A 64 9.09 -16.88 -24.46
CA ASN A 64 8.33 -16.79 -25.70
C ASN A 64 9.25 -16.61 -26.91
N ASN A 65 10.31 -15.82 -26.81
CA ASN A 65 11.28 -15.66 -27.88
C ASN A 65 12.04 -16.95 -28.20
N ILE A 66 12.37 -17.76 -27.18
CA ILE A 66 13.01 -19.06 -27.36
C ILE A 66 12.06 -20.03 -28.09
N ASN A 67 10.80 -20.12 -27.65
CA ASN A 67 9.80 -20.99 -28.29
C ASN A 67 9.40 -20.52 -29.69
N SER A 68 9.51 -19.23 -30.00
CA SER A 68 9.22 -18.69 -31.35
C SER A 68 10.39 -18.86 -32.33
N SER A 69 11.57 -19.23 -31.83
CA SER A 69 12.79 -19.42 -32.62
C SER A 69 13.12 -20.90 -32.87
N SER A 70 12.22 -21.82 -32.48
CA SER A 70 12.26 -23.26 -32.75
C SER A 70 11.27 -23.62 -33.85
#